data_AF-A0A9X6S7J3-F1
#
_entry.id   AF-A0A9X6S7J3-F1
#
_cell.length_a   1.000
_cell.length_b   1.000
_cell.length_c   1.000
_cell.angle_alpha   90.00
_cell.angle_beta   90.00
_cell.angle_gamma   90.00
#
_symmetry.space_group_name_H-M   'P 1'
#
loop_
_entity.id
_entity.type
_entity.pdbx_description
1 polymer ?
#
loop_
_entity_poly.entity_id
_entity_poly.type
_entity_poly.pdbx_seq_one_letter_code
_entity_poly.pdbx_strand_id
1 'polypeptide(L)'
;MDMEIPLPVNINQEIDYDFMEEYMEKIKLNVNDRFSQIKSINTTSKLVDTTSWKKFHIYDDQLFEIDMGNSFDKIKMTDKDPTINFVGRSHINNGVTAQVDKINGIQPYKAGELTLALGGEYLGSCFVQQKDFYTSQNVVVLRPKLNITFNQKQFIATMIFKEGRRKYKAFIDELNRHIKTDFSFYLPVVKNTNKIDWEYIDNVMSQYSSNVEQKLSLFTNV
;
A
#
# COMPACT_ATOMS: atom_id res chain seq x y z
N MET A 1 10.83 -39.15 29.35
CA MET A 1 11.09 -38.82 27.94
C MET A 1 12.28 -37.90 28.01
N ASP A 2 13.46 -38.44 27.74
CA ASP A 2 14.71 -37.69 27.91
C ASP A 2 14.88 -36.74 26.72
N MET A 3 15.23 -35.50 27.02
CA MET A 3 15.44 -34.47 26.01
C MET A 3 16.88 -34.56 25.51
N GLU A 4 17.04 -34.92 24.24
CA GLU A 4 18.33 -34.90 23.56
C GLU A 4 18.49 -33.60 22.76
N ILE A 5 19.63 -32.92 22.92
CA ILE A 5 19.96 -31.69 22.21
C ILE A 5 21.20 -31.96 21.34
N PRO A 6 21.10 -31.84 20.01
CA PRO A 6 22.24 -32.04 19.12
C PRO A 6 23.22 -30.87 19.23
N LEU A 7 24.51 -31.17 19.38
CA LEU A 7 25.61 -30.20 19.45
C LEU A 7 26.69 -30.53 18.43
N PRO A 8 27.42 -29.52 17.91
CA PRO A 8 28.57 -29.76 17.05
C PRO A 8 29.68 -30.49 17.83
N VAL A 9 30.35 -31.42 17.17
CA VAL A 9 31.42 -32.24 17.73
C VAL A 9 32.68 -32.13 16.89
N ASN A 10 33.84 -32.16 17.56
CA ASN A 10 35.15 -32.10 16.92
C ASN A 10 35.57 -33.48 16.37
N ILE A 11 36.77 -33.57 15.80
CA ILE A 11 37.31 -34.83 15.25
C ILE A 11 37.45 -35.95 16.28
N ASN A 12 37.46 -35.63 17.58
CA ASN A 12 37.54 -36.57 18.69
C ASN A 12 36.16 -36.99 19.21
N GLN A 13 35.06 -36.58 18.56
CA GLN A 13 33.67 -36.81 18.98
C GLN A 13 33.28 -36.13 20.31
N GLU A 14 34.05 -35.14 20.73
CA GLU A 14 33.74 -34.31 21.89
C GLU A 14 33.03 -33.03 21.43
N ILE A 15 32.30 -32.37 22.32
CA ILE A 15 31.61 -31.11 22.02
C ILE A 15 32.61 -30.07 21.51
N ASP A 16 32.32 -29.48 20.35
CA ASP A 16 33.17 -28.49 19.69
C ASP A 16 32.87 -27.08 20.22
N TYR A 17 33.41 -26.77 21.40
CA TYR A 17 33.26 -25.47 22.03
C TYR A 17 33.94 -24.35 21.24
N ASP A 18 35.07 -24.63 20.60
CA ASP A 18 35.82 -23.65 19.79
C ASP A 18 35.01 -23.23 18.56
N PHE A 19 34.41 -24.18 17.84
CA PHE A 19 33.49 -23.88 16.75
C PHE A 19 32.29 -23.05 17.23
N MET A 20 31.71 -23.41 18.37
CA MET A 20 30.57 -22.67 18.91
C MET A 20 30.95 -21.23 19.30
N GLU A 21 32.13 -21.02 19.89
CA GLU A 21 32.64 -19.70 20.23
C GLU A 21 32.90 -18.87 18.98
N GLU A 22 33.63 -19.41 17.99
CA GLU A 22 33.86 -18.73 16.71
C GLU A 22 32.56 -18.38 15.99
N TYR A 23 31.58 -19.29 16.00
CA TYR A 23 30.28 -19.06 15.39
C TYR A 23 29.53 -17.93 16.08
N MET A 24 29.52 -17.92 17.41
CA MET A 24 28.89 -16.85 18.20
C MET A 24 29.61 -15.50 18.04
N GLU A 25 30.93 -15.50 17.90
CA GLU A 25 31.70 -14.30 17.56
C GLU A 25 31.34 -13.77 16.17
N LYS A 26 31.25 -14.64 15.15
CA LYS A 26 30.82 -14.25 13.80
C LYS A 26 29.42 -13.64 13.80
N ILE A 27 28.47 -14.24 14.54
CA ILE A 27 27.12 -13.65 14.73
C ILE A 27 27.21 -12.28 15.39
N LYS A 28 27.96 -12.17 16.49
CA LYS A 28 28.09 -10.91 17.24
C LYS A 28 28.68 -9.79 16.40
N LEU A 29 29.71 -10.07 15.61
CA LEU A 29 30.32 -9.13 14.68
C LEU A 29 29.31 -8.69 13.61
N ASN A 30 28.63 -9.64 12.96
CA ASN A 30 27.61 -9.34 11.94
C ASN A 30 26.47 -8.47 12.50
N VAL A 31 25.98 -8.78 13.71
CA VAL A 31 24.96 -7.98 14.38
C VAL A 31 25.46 -6.57 14.69
N ASN A 32 26.69 -6.43 15.19
CA ASN A 32 27.28 -5.12 15.51
C ASN A 32 27.51 -4.25 14.26
N ASP A 33 27.95 -4.86 13.16
CA ASP A 33 28.13 -4.18 11.88
C ASP A 33 26.78 -3.67 11.35
N ARG A 34 25.74 -4.52 11.37
CA ARG A 34 24.37 -4.12 11.00
C ARG A 34 23.85 -3.01 11.90
N PHE A 35 24.07 -3.10 13.21
CA PHE A 35 23.61 -2.09 14.16
C PHE A 35 24.30 -0.75 13.92
N SER A 36 25.58 -0.77 13.59
CA SER A 36 26.35 0.43 13.21
C SER A 36 25.85 1.03 11.90
N GLN A 37 25.56 0.20 10.90
CA GLN A 37 24.95 0.63 9.64
C GLN A 37 23.57 1.26 9.87
N ILE A 38 22.69 0.63 10.66
CA ILE A 38 21.37 1.17 11.02
C ILE A 38 21.49 2.53 11.71
N LYS A 39 22.42 2.69 12.66
CA LYS A 39 22.67 3.98 13.33
C LYS A 39 23.15 5.07 12.38
N SER A 40 23.90 4.70 11.34
CA SER A 40 24.40 5.65 10.34
C SER A 40 23.32 6.10 9.34
N ILE A 41 22.18 5.41 9.27
CA ILE A 41 21.05 5.85 8.45
C ILE A 41 20.51 7.14 9.06
N ASN A 42 20.77 8.25 8.38
CA ASN A 42 20.31 9.56 8.80
C ASN A 42 18.77 9.59 8.71
N THR A 43 18.08 9.49 9.85
CA THR A 43 16.61 9.54 9.94
C THR A 43 16.07 10.96 9.85
N THR A 44 16.77 11.87 9.17
CA THR A 44 16.26 13.20 8.90
C THR A 44 15.12 13.06 7.89
N SER A 45 13.90 12.89 8.41
CA SER A 45 12.69 13.07 7.60
C SER A 45 12.70 14.51 7.11
N LYS A 46 13.12 14.72 5.86
CA LYS A 46 12.99 16.02 5.22
C LYS A 46 11.49 16.32 5.21
N LEU A 47 11.09 17.35 5.95
CA LEU A 47 9.70 17.78 5.97
C LEU A 47 9.27 18.08 4.54
N VAL A 48 8.14 17.52 4.14
CA VAL A 48 7.53 17.77 2.83
C VAL A 48 7.11 19.24 2.81
N ASP A 49 7.66 20.02 1.89
CA ASP A 49 7.23 21.41 1.69
C ASP A 49 5.79 21.43 1.16
N THR A 50 4.87 21.94 1.97
CA THR A 50 3.44 22.02 1.66
C THR A 50 2.97 23.41 1.25
N THR A 51 3.89 24.38 1.11
CA THR A 51 3.53 25.79 0.89
C THR A 51 2.76 26.05 -0.40
N SER A 52 3.01 25.27 -1.45
CA SER A 52 2.35 25.42 -2.76
C SER A 52 1.10 24.55 -2.93
N TRP A 53 0.67 23.81 -1.90
CA TRP A 53 -0.40 22.82 -2.09
C TRP A 53 -1.78 23.48 -2.21
N LYS A 54 -2.64 22.93 -3.06
CA LYS A 54 -4.02 23.40 -3.29
C LYS A 54 -5.01 22.25 -3.11
N LYS A 55 -6.26 22.58 -2.80
CA LYS A 55 -7.36 21.61 -2.74
C LYS A 55 -7.84 21.27 -4.14
N PHE A 56 -8.06 19.98 -4.36
CA PHE A 56 -8.70 19.43 -5.56
C PHE A 56 -9.84 18.53 -5.14
N HIS A 57 -10.93 18.55 -5.90
CA HIS A 57 -11.98 17.55 -5.75
C HIS A 57 -11.55 16.27 -6.47
N ILE A 58 -11.95 15.12 -5.92
CA ILE A 58 -11.58 13.82 -6.49
C ILE A 58 -12.03 13.65 -7.96
N TYR A 59 -13.09 14.34 -8.36
CA TYR A 59 -13.68 14.32 -9.69
C TYR A 59 -13.18 15.42 -10.63
N ASP A 60 -12.22 16.26 -10.19
CA ASP A 60 -11.62 17.29 -11.06
C ASP A 60 -10.98 16.65 -12.30
N ASP A 61 -10.84 17.42 -13.38
CA ASP A 61 -10.40 16.91 -14.70
C ASP A 61 -8.98 16.33 -14.71
N GLN A 62 -8.16 16.72 -13.74
CA GLN A 62 -6.80 16.20 -13.58
C GLN A 62 -6.73 14.89 -12.77
N LEU A 63 -7.86 14.39 -12.24
CA LEU A 63 -7.89 13.27 -11.29
C LEU A 63 -8.65 12.06 -11.84
N PHE A 64 -9.91 11.87 -11.42
CA PHE A 64 -10.61 10.60 -11.67
C PHE A 64 -12.01 10.78 -12.24
N GLU A 65 -12.39 9.84 -13.09
CA GLU A 65 -13.77 9.43 -13.28
C GLU A 65 -14.15 8.44 -12.16
N ILE A 66 -15.36 8.57 -11.61
CA ILE A 66 -15.84 7.76 -10.48
C ILE A 66 -16.93 6.81 -10.96
N ASP A 67 -16.61 5.52 -10.98
CA ASP A 67 -17.55 4.44 -11.24
C ASP A 67 -18.01 3.83 -9.90
N MET A 68 -19.31 3.50 -9.80
CA MET A 68 -19.89 3.00 -8.54
C MET A 68 -19.49 1.56 -8.21
N GLY A 69 -18.77 0.89 -9.10
CA GLY A 69 -18.37 -0.50 -8.92
C GLY A 69 -19.50 -1.47 -9.24
N ASN A 70 -19.22 -2.76 -9.14
CA ASN A 70 -20.21 -3.81 -9.41
C ASN A 70 -21.23 -3.96 -8.28
N SER A 71 -20.84 -3.63 -7.04
CA SER A 71 -21.64 -3.86 -5.83
C SER A 71 -22.06 -5.33 -5.65
N PHE A 72 -21.20 -6.26 -6.03
CA PHE A 72 -21.48 -7.69 -5.94
C PHE A 72 -21.43 -8.20 -4.49
N ASP A 73 -22.10 -9.34 -4.30
CA ASP A 73 -22.08 -10.11 -3.07
C ASP A 73 -21.21 -11.34 -3.27
N LYS A 74 -20.14 -11.46 -2.47
CA LYS A 74 -19.17 -12.55 -2.54
C LYS A 74 -19.85 -13.92 -2.44
N ILE A 75 -20.91 -14.03 -1.62
CA ILE A 75 -21.62 -15.30 -1.38
C ILE A 75 -22.26 -15.84 -2.68
N LYS A 76 -22.53 -14.97 -3.66
CA LYS A 76 -23.14 -15.32 -4.94
C LYS A 76 -22.11 -15.63 -6.04
N MET A 77 -20.81 -15.59 -5.73
CA MET A 77 -19.73 -15.82 -6.68
C MET A 77 -19.16 -17.22 -6.51
N THR A 78 -18.49 -17.72 -7.55
CA THR A 78 -17.79 -19.01 -7.54
C THR A 78 -16.28 -18.80 -7.55
N ASP A 79 -15.55 -19.81 -7.09
CA ASP A 79 -14.09 -19.82 -6.94
C ASP A 79 -13.46 -21.14 -7.44
N LYS A 80 -14.00 -21.69 -8.53
CA LYS A 80 -13.54 -22.96 -9.12
C LYS A 80 -12.25 -22.80 -9.93
N ASP A 81 -12.10 -21.69 -10.63
CA ASP A 81 -10.91 -21.28 -11.38
C ASP A 81 -10.67 -19.76 -11.13
N PRO A 82 -10.29 -19.40 -9.89
CA PRO A 82 -10.31 -18.02 -9.44
C PRO A 82 -9.15 -17.25 -10.07
N THR A 83 -9.48 -16.30 -10.94
CA THR A 83 -8.51 -15.50 -11.70
C THR A 83 -8.66 -13.99 -11.48
N ILE A 84 -9.79 -13.55 -10.92
CA ILE A 84 -10.15 -12.14 -10.73
C ILE A 84 -10.16 -11.81 -9.24
N ASN A 85 -9.55 -10.69 -8.85
CA ASN A 85 -9.60 -10.25 -7.45
C ASN A 85 -11.02 -9.78 -7.07
N PHE A 86 -11.48 -10.10 -5.87
CA PHE A 86 -12.69 -9.54 -5.28
C PHE A 86 -12.35 -8.50 -4.21
N VAL A 87 -12.54 -7.22 -4.54
CA VAL A 87 -12.12 -6.09 -3.70
C VAL A 87 -13.28 -5.63 -2.83
N GLY A 88 -13.06 -5.67 -1.53
CA GLY A 88 -13.99 -5.22 -0.51
C GLY A 88 -13.54 -3.94 0.19
N ARG A 89 -14.13 -3.69 1.35
CA ARG A 89 -13.84 -2.53 2.20
C ARG A 89 -12.72 -2.80 3.23
N SER A 90 -11.86 -3.78 2.97
CA SER A 90 -10.77 -4.14 3.88
C SER A 90 -9.63 -3.11 3.79
N HIS A 91 -8.98 -2.81 4.92
CA HIS A 91 -7.75 -2.00 4.93
C HIS A 91 -6.47 -2.83 4.73
N ILE A 92 -6.58 -4.17 4.80
CA ILE A 92 -5.46 -5.09 4.59
C ILE A 92 -5.48 -5.63 3.16
N ASN A 93 -4.34 -6.11 2.68
CA ASN A 93 -4.18 -6.77 1.38
C ASN A 93 -4.75 -5.95 0.19
N ASN A 94 -4.55 -4.62 0.20
CA ASN A 94 -5.07 -3.70 -0.81
C ASN A 94 -6.59 -3.80 -1.04
N GLY A 95 -7.34 -4.16 -0.01
CA GLY A 95 -8.79 -4.35 -0.07
C GLY A 95 -9.24 -5.68 -0.67
N VAL A 96 -8.32 -6.54 -1.15
CA VAL A 96 -8.66 -7.83 -1.74
C VAL A 96 -9.07 -8.82 -0.65
N THR A 97 -10.30 -9.31 -0.73
CA THR A 97 -10.91 -10.21 0.26
C THR A 97 -11.07 -11.66 -0.23
N ALA A 98 -10.90 -11.89 -1.53
CA ALA A 98 -10.85 -13.20 -2.19
C ALA A 98 -10.36 -13.06 -3.63
N GLN A 99 -10.13 -14.20 -4.27
CA GLN A 99 -10.18 -14.33 -5.73
C GLN A 99 -11.43 -15.12 -6.11
N VAL A 100 -12.00 -14.79 -7.26
CA VAL A 100 -13.26 -15.35 -7.78
C VAL A 100 -13.11 -15.64 -9.27
N ASP A 101 -14.03 -16.47 -9.77
CA ASP A 101 -14.11 -16.80 -11.18
C ASP A 101 -14.56 -15.57 -11.98
N LYS A 102 -14.18 -15.56 -13.26
CA LYS A 102 -14.70 -14.57 -14.21
C LYS A 102 -16.20 -14.78 -14.42
N ILE A 103 -16.98 -13.70 -14.38
CA ILE A 103 -18.42 -13.77 -14.64
C ILE A 103 -18.69 -13.59 -16.13
N ASN A 104 -19.43 -14.54 -16.71
CA ASN A 104 -19.84 -14.46 -18.11
C ASN A 104 -20.68 -13.20 -18.38
N GLY A 105 -20.29 -12.44 -19.41
CA GLY A 105 -20.97 -11.20 -19.80
C GLY A 105 -20.59 -9.96 -18.99
N ILE A 106 -19.73 -10.08 -17.96
CA ILE A 106 -19.32 -8.95 -17.13
C ILE A 106 -17.80 -8.81 -17.17
N GLN A 107 -17.31 -7.73 -17.79
CA GLN A 107 -15.88 -7.45 -17.78
C GLN A 107 -15.44 -6.98 -16.39
N PRO A 108 -14.34 -7.54 -15.86
CA PRO A 108 -13.74 -7.01 -14.64
C PRO A 108 -13.13 -5.63 -14.90
N TYR A 109 -13.04 -4.84 -13.84
CA TYR A 109 -12.23 -3.62 -13.81
C TYR A 109 -10.76 -3.98 -13.96
N LYS A 110 -9.96 -3.01 -14.41
CA LYS A 110 -8.60 -3.29 -14.89
C LYS A 110 -7.53 -3.03 -13.84
N ALA A 111 -6.49 -3.87 -13.86
CA ALA A 111 -5.27 -3.59 -13.12
C ALA A 111 -4.78 -2.16 -13.39
N GLY A 112 -4.35 -1.47 -12.33
CA GLY A 112 -3.92 -0.08 -12.36
C GLY A 112 -5.03 0.95 -12.10
N GLU A 113 -6.31 0.58 -12.09
CA GLU A 113 -7.39 1.40 -11.53
C GLU A 113 -7.34 1.37 -9.98
N LEU A 114 -7.96 2.36 -9.34
CA LEU A 114 -8.00 2.43 -7.88
C LEU A 114 -9.38 2.06 -7.35
N THR A 115 -9.41 1.53 -6.13
CA THR A 115 -10.64 1.25 -5.39
C THR A 115 -10.69 2.05 -4.11
N LEU A 116 -11.87 2.57 -3.77
CA LEU A 116 -12.08 3.36 -2.57
C LEU A 116 -13.28 2.84 -1.77
N ALA A 117 -13.03 2.49 -0.51
CA ALA A 117 -14.06 2.10 0.44
C ALA A 117 -14.83 3.32 0.97
N LEU A 118 -16.15 3.36 0.74
CA LEU A 118 -16.99 4.52 1.06
C LEU A 118 -17.61 4.52 2.46
N GLY A 119 -17.60 3.38 3.16
CA GLY A 119 -18.32 3.21 4.43
C GLY A 119 -17.79 2.08 5.31
N GLY A 120 -18.30 1.97 6.53
CA GLY A 120 -17.81 1.03 7.55
C GLY A 120 -16.47 1.40 8.19
N GLU A 121 -15.94 0.50 9.03
CA GLU A 121 -14.79 0.76 9.92
C GLU A 121 -13.55 1.31 9.19
N TYR A 122 -13.28 0.80 7.99
CA TYR A 122 -12.13 1.16 7.17
C TYR A 122 -12.46 2.14 6.04
N LEU A 123 -13.46 3.00 6.25
CA LEU A 123 -13.80 4.11 5.35
C LEU A 123 -12.55 4.90 4.93
N GLY A 124 -12.50 5.23 3.65
CA GLY A 124 -11.43 6.00 3.03
C GLY A 124 -10.28 5.14 2.50
N SER A 125 -10.24 3.83 2.80
CA SER A 125 -9.20 2.93 2.29
C SER A 125 -9.17 2.96 0.77
N CYS A 126 -8.04 3.42 0.23
CA CYS A 126 -7.85 3.67 -1.19
C CYS A 126 -6.61 2.92 -1.67
N PHE A 127 -6.75 2.09 -2.71
CA PHE A 127 -5.66 1.23 -3.18
C PHE A 127 -5.62 1.14 -4.69
N VAL A 128 -4.42 1.08 -5.25
CA VAL A 128 -4.18 0.74 -6.66
C VAL A 128 -4.26 -0.78 -6.81
N GLN A 129 -5.11 -1.27 -7.70
CA GLN A 129 -5.31 -2.71 -7.90
C GLN A 129 -4.26 -3.31 -8.83
N GLN A 130 -3.64 -4.41 -8.41
CA GLN A 130 -2.54 -5.07 -9.14
C GLN A 130 -3.02 -6.07 -10.19
N LYS A 131 -4.29 -6.49 -10.12
CA LYS A 131 -4.91 -7.44 -11.04
C LYS A 131 -6.30 -6.95 -11.42
N ASP A 132 -6.85 -7.50 -12.48
CA ASP A 132 -8.26 -7.31 -12.84
C ASP A 132 -9.15 -7.73 -11.66
N PHE A 133 -10.24 -6.99 -11.44
CA PHE A 133 -11.03 -7.12 -10.22
C PHE A 133 -12.52 -6.83 -10.39
N TYR A 134 -13.31 -7.37 -9.46
CA TYR A 134 -14.69 -6.94 -9.19
C TYR A 134 -14.76 -6.28 -7.82
N THR A 135 -15.79 -5.46 -7.60
CA THR A 135 -15.98 -4.78 -6.30
C THR A 135 -17.19 -5.30 -5.52
N SER A 136 -17.04 -5.33 -4.20
CA SER A 136 -18.16 -5.50 -3.28
C SER A 136 -19.01 -4.23 -3.18
N GLN A 137 -20.12 -4.32 -2.45
CA GLN A 137 -20.91 -3.14 -2.07
C GLN A 137 -20.07 -2.07 -1.36
N ASN A 138 -20.45 -0.80 -1.58
CA ASN A 138 -19.83 0.39 -0.99
C ASN A 138 -18.32 0.53 -1.28
N VAL A 139 -17.88 0.04 -2.44
CA VAL A 139 -16.54 0.22 -3.00
C VAL A 139 -16.67 0.82 -4.40
N VAL A 140 -16.14 2.02 -4.58
CA VAL A 140 -16.11 2.69 -5.90
C VAL A 140 -14.79 2.43 -6.61
N VAL A 141 -14.81 2.56 -7.93
CA VAL A 141 -13.63 2.50 -8.79
C VAL A 141 -13.29 3.90 -9.27
N LEU A 142 -12.04 4.28 -9.09
CA LEU A 142 -11.49 5.55 -9.56
C LEU A 142 -10.62 5.27 -10.79
N ARG A 143 -11.08 5.74 -11.95
CA ARG A 143 -10.35 5.63 -13.21
C ARG A 143 -9.60 6.94 -13.47
N PRO A 144 -8.27 6.92 -13.55
CA PRO A 144 -7.51 8.13 -13.86
C PRO A 144 -7.95 8.72 -15.20
N LYS A 145 -8.27 10.01 -15.22
CA LYS A 145 -8.56 10.76 -16.47
C LYS A 145 -7.30 11.03 -17.30
N LEU A 146 -6.14 11.03 -16.63
CA LEU A 146 -4.82 11.21 -17.22
C LEU A 146 -3.99 9.93 -17.11
N ASN A 147 -3.01 9.78 -18.00
CA ASN A 147 -2.03 8.70 -17.87
C ASN A 147 -1.01 9.05 -16.78
N ILE A 148 -1.25 8.56 -15.57
CA ILE A 148 -0.41 8.78 -14.38
C ILE A 148 0.30 7.50 -13.95
N THR A 149 1.49 7.64 -13.37
CA THR A 149 2.35 6.54 -12.95
C THR A 149 1.77 5.80 -11.74
N PHE A 150 2.30 4.61 -11.46
CA PHE A 150 1.95 3.88 -10.24
C PHE A 150 2.26 4.68 -8.96
N ASN A 151 3.41 5.35 -8.93
CA ASN A 151 3.84 6.18 -7.80
C ASN A 151 2.89 7.36 -7.57
N GLN A 152 2.49 8.05 -8.64
CA GLN A 152 1.49 9.12 -8.57
C GLN A 152 0.14 8.62 -8.02
N LYS A 153 -0.32 7.44 -8.47
CA LYS A 153 -1.55 6.82 -7.95
C LYS A 153 -1.42 6.47 -6.47
N GLN A 154 -0.29 5.91 -6.03
CA GLN A 154 -0.03 5.57 -4.62
C GLN A 154 -0.03 6.81 -3.72
N PHE A 155 0.61 7.89 -4.18
CA PHE A 155 0.60 9.16 -3.46
C PHE A 155 -0.83 9.69 -3.28
N ILE A 156 -1.61 9.74 -4.37
CA ILE A 156 -2.99 10.23 -4.31
C ILE A 156 -3.87 9.31 -3.45
N ALA A 157 -3.72 7.99 -3.58
CA ALA A 157 -4.43 7.04 -2.73
C ALA A 157 -4.17 7.31 -1.24
N THR A 158 -2.93 7.63 -0.89
CA THR A 158 -2.54 8.02 0.47
C THR A 158 -3.21 9.32 0.92
N MET A 159 -3.26 10.33 0.05
CA MET A 159 -3.93 11.60 0.34
C MET A 159 -5.44 11.44 0.54
N ILE A 160 -6.08 10.63 -0.31
CA ILE A 160 -7.50 10.27 -0.20
C ILE A 160 -7.76 9.56 1.13
N PHE A 161 -6.94 8.56 1.47
CA PHE A 161 -7.08 7.83 2.73
C PHE A 161 -6.94 8.75 3.94
N LYS A 162 -5.93 9.62 3.93
CA LYS A 162 -5.67 10.57 5.03
C LYS A 162 -6.83 11.53 5.24
N GLU A 163 -7.33 12.14 4.17
CA GLU A 163 -8.46 13.08 4.26
C GLU A 163 -9.77 12.37 4.58
N GLY A 164 -9.99 11.18 4.01
CA GLY A 164 -11.13 10.32 4.28
C GLY A 164 -11.27 10.00 5.77
N ARG A 165 -10.18 9.55 6.39
CA ARG A 165 -10.12 9.23 7.83
C ARG A 165 -10.24 10.44 8.74
N ARG A 166 -9.85 11.62 8.26
CA ARG A 166 -9.86 12.85 9.07
C ARG A 166 -11.25 13.48 9.14
N LYS A 167 -11.97 13.54 8.02
CA LYS A 167 -13.23 14.27 7.90
C LYS A 167 -14.46 13.42 8.21
N TYR A 168 -14.44 12.14 7.85
CA TYR A 168 -15.63 11.31 7.80
C TYR A 168 -15.60 10.23 8.88
N LYS A 169 -16.79 9.83 9.33
CA LYS A 169 -16.97 8.85 10.41
C LYS A 169 -17.94 7.77 9.96
N ALA A 170 -17.50 6.52 10.06
CA ALA A 170 -18.33 5.36 9.79
C ALA A 170 -19.67 5.46 10.55
N PHE A 171 -20.76 5.11 9.87
CA PHE A 171 -22.12 5.09 10.45
C PHE A 171 -22.69 6.43 10.94
N ILE A 172 -21.98 7.55 10.76
CA ILE A 172 -22.45 8.90 11.14
C ILE A 172 -22.42 9.81 9.91
N ASP A 173 -21.23 9.94 9.33
CA ASP A 173 -20.97 10.78 8.17
C ASP A 173 -20.04 10.05 7.20
N GLU A 174 -20.65 9.23 6.35
CA GLU A 174 -19.93 8.36 5.44
C GLU A 174 -19.56 9.04 4.13
N LEU A 175 -18.40 8.67 3.60
CA LEU A 175 -17.80 9.25 2.39
C LEU A 175 -18.71 9.11 1.16
N ASN A 176 -19.61 8.12 1.15
CA ASN A 176 -20.57 7.90 0.06
C ASN A 176 -21.40 9.16 -0.28
N ARG A 177 -21.77 9.96 0.72
CA ARG A 177 -22.56 11.20 0.48
C ARG A 177 -21.75 12.34 -0.14
N HIS A 178 -20.43 12.28 0.01
CA HIS A 178 -19.49 13.36 -0.26
C HIS A 178 -18.66 13.14 -1.52
N ILE A 179 -18.48 11.88 -1.93
CA ILE A 179 -17.51 11.47 -2.94
C ILE A 179 -17.73 12.13 -4.31
N LYS A 180 -18.97 12.53 -4.63
CA LYS A 180 -19.35 13.19 -5.89
C LYS A 180 -19.74 14.67 -5.73
N THR A 181 -19.60 15.23 -4.54
CA THR A 181 -20.16 16.56 -4.21
C THR A 181 -19.16 17.52 -3.61
N ASP A 182 -18.41 17.11 -2.58
CA ASP A 182 -17.52 18.02 -1.85
C ASP A 182 -16.21 17.37 -1.37
N PHE A 183 -16.01 16.07 -1.65
CA PHE A 183 -14.79 15.38 -1.24
C PHE A 183 -13.57 15.97 -1.96
N SER A 184 -12.72 16.61 -1.18
CA SER A 184 -11.50 17.28 -1.64
C SER A 184 -10.33 17.04 -0.70
N PHE A 185 -9.13 17.01 -1.29
CA PHE A 185 -7.86 16.80 -0.60
C PHE A 185 -6.77 17.69 -1.21
N TYR A 186 -5.69 17.90 -0.47
CA TYR A 186 -4.60 18.77 -0.92
C TYR A 186 -3.61 18.01 -1.80
N LEU A 187 -3.13 18.66 -2.86
CA LEU A 187 -2.06 18.17 -3.72
C LEU A 187 -1.07 19.30 -4.03
N PRO A 188 0.22 18.97 -4.28
CA PRO A 188 1.21 19.93 -4.72
C PRO A 188 0.86 20.47 -6.11
N VAL A 189 1.14 21.76 -6.35
CA VAL A 189 0.96 22.40 -7.65
C VAL A 189 2.24 23.03 -8.15
N VAL A 190 2.39 23.07 -9.48
CA VAL A 190 3.50 23.79 -10.12
C VAL A 190 3.35 25.27 -9.77
N LYS A 191 4.44 25.90 -9.34
CA LYS A 191 4.46 27.32 -8.90
C LYS A 191 3.76 28.21 -9.92
N ASN A 192 2.91 29.11 -9.42
CA ASN A 192 2.12 30.05 -10.22
C ASN A 192 1.13 29.39 -11.20
N THR A 193 0.77 28.13 -11.00
CA THR A 193 -0.26 27.43 -11.78
C THR A 193 -1.35 26.83 -10.89
N ASN A 194 -2.36 26.24 -11.53
CA ASN A 194 -3.38 25.37 -10.90
C ASN A 194 -3.23 23.90 -11.36
N LYS A 195 -2.07 23.53 -11.90
CA LYS A 195 -1.80 22.17 -12.36
C LYS A 195 -1.09 21.38 -11.27
N ILE A 196 -1.50 20.13 -11.10
CA ILE A 196 -0.87 19.20 -10.16
C ILE A 196 0.59 19.01 -10.57
N ASP A 197 1.50 19.07 -9.60
CA ASP A 197 2.92 18.85 -9.81
C ASP A 197 3.24 17.34 -9.80
N TRP A 198 2.94 16.69 -10.92
CA TRP A 198 3.13 15.24 -11.09
C TRP A 198 4.58 14.80 -10.97
N GLU A 199 5.51 15.63 -11.46
CA GLU A 199 6.95 15.37 -11.39
C GLU A 199 7.44 15.43 -9.94
N TYR A 200 7.00 16.42 -9.17
CA TYR A 200 7.27 16.47 -7.74
C TYR A 200 6.76 15.22 -7.01
N ILE A 201 5.52 14.79 -7.29
CA ILE A 201 4.93 13.59 -6.67
C ILE A 201 5.77 12.34 -6.96
N ASP A 202 6.17 12.13 -8.22
CA ASP A 202 7.01 11.00 -8.60
C ASP A 202 8.38 11.04 -7.91
N ASN A 203 9.01 12.20 -7.86
CA ASN A 203 10.31 12.37 -7.21
C ASN A 203 10.23 12.03 -5.71
N VAL A 204 9.20 12.51 -5.01
CA VAL A 204 8.99 12.21 -3.59
C VAL A 204 8.77 10.71 -3.38
N MET A 205 7.90 10.08 -4.17
CA MET A 205 7.61 8.65 -4.03
C MET A 205 8.80 7.76 -4.39
N SER A 206 9.59 8.17 -5.39
CA SER A 206 10.79 7.44 -5.80
C SER A 206 11.89 7.53 -4.73
N GLN A 207 12.10 8.71 -4.14
CA GLN A 207 13.01 8.89 -3.01
C GLN A 207 12.57 8.06 -1.80
N TYR A 208 11.27 8.07 -1.49
CA TYR A 208 10.73 7.27 -0.39
C TYR A 208 10.93 5.78 -0.62
N SER A 209 10.62 5.28 -1.83
CA SER A 209 10.78 3.87 -2.18
C SER A 209 12.25 3.44 -2.13
N SER A 210 13.16 4.22 -2.70
CA SER A 210 14.60 3.98 -2.65
C SER A 210 15.13 3.90 -1.21
N ASN A 211 14.68 4.81 -0.33
CA ASN A 211 15.03 4.78 1.09
C ASN A 211 14.49 3.53 1.81
N VAL A 212 13.30 3.05 1.45
CA VAL A 212 12.71 1.83 2.01
C VAL A 212 13.46 0.58 1.51
N GLU A 213 13.79 0.51 0.23
CA GLU A 213 14.57 -0.59 -0.36
C GLU A 213 15.96 -0.70 0.27
N GLN A 214 16.66 0.43 0.43
CA GLN A 214 17.95 0.48 1.14
C GLN A 214 17.81 -0.08 2.56
N LYS A 215 16.78 0.35 3.31
CA LYS A 215 16.53 -0.18 4.66
C LYS A 215 16.25 -1.69 4.65
N LEU A 216 15.41 -2.17 3.73
CA LEU A 216 15.08 -3.59 3.60
C LEU A 216 16.31 -4.43 3.26
N SER A 217 17.19 -3.96 2.37
CA SER A 217 18.41 -4.67 1.98
C SER A 217 19.34 -4.97 3.18
N LEU A 218 19.31 -4.12 4.21
CA LEU A 218 20.05 -4.33 5.46
C LEU A 218 19.47 -5.46 6.32
N PHE A 219 18.19 -5.82 6.12
CA PHE A 219 17.52 -6.90 6.84
C PHE A 219 17.56 -8.25 6.11
N THR A 220 17.54 -8.28 4.76
CA THR A 220 17.40 -9.52 3.97
C THR A 220 18.69 -10.29 3.64
N ASN A 221 19.89 -9.77 3.91
CA ASN A 221 21.15 -10.50 3.68
C ASN A 221 21.44 -11.55 4.79
N VAL A 222 20.50 -12.46 5.04
CA VAL A 222 20.68 -13.64 5.93
C VAL A 222 20.79 -14.89 5.07
#